data_AF-A0A9P1J0D1-F1
#
_entry.id   AF-A0A9P1J0D1-F1
#
_cell.length_a   1.000
_cell.length_b   1.000
_cell.length_c   1.000
_cell.angle_alpha   90.00
_cell.angle_beta   90.00
_cell.angle_gamma   90.00
#
_symmetry.space_group_name_H-M   'P 1'
#
loop_
_entity.id
_entity.type
_entity.pdbx_description
1 polymer ?
#
loop_
_entity_poly.entity_id
_entity_poly.type
_entity_poly.pdbx_seq_one_letter_code
_entity_poly.pdbx_strand_id
1 'polypeptide(L)'
;MIFQFSEAYLTEEIHPPHCTKTPIFSAEMSRNPESQVRGEIRKHFHIGLHMVICFRLYEGSRFLDGVETTPSQKSYLHTIRWEKLEHHHPISQRYTFGIPEVYADCICECDSTSRICTSKSHQYKTCAESDESTSCYRTFFPNQIPIGCSENDSPKLCCDVKFKPYKNLTFTAVKLEQPSTYATFVYTAYDFENGKWVEKDKTRIRNQLDGGTQDTHLDSAKRISLAVTAERASHQLETGMYFTRKSVEGEIEELRRQPLNEISDNNFDCLGWYRMDKNGKFQVNNGSEKINEFHKANVENCKDQKYRSYLSAKYYMPGNFSISPPVEDYLNWIKTARIYKNSMAREAIVTLDRGNNLHISLNLNENIDGNHFEFFHNSSKIRDFLGTIIVDSRSNRFFNVTVYGASGIIDGMVKYSTENNATNIYTFTTYVSDLTASNRSMIIPLPAIVENGPRMICMKADEIADQNAICRVIQYHESPLEIDLIEGKWHEMIGTCPTCNQVNFYGIMKFLNPAYWIKGISSLNDGVKQITELMVYIGVLIILYIIITKIIIPLIRCWVCPMSFCFSFSSSSKSSKISGASENLRRSSPSPHSKKSESLVRLYRDVDHYGAEYI
;
A
#
# COMPACT_ATOMS: atom_id res chain seq x y z
N MET A 1 44.54 -25.10 -28.64
CA MET A 1 43.97 -24.37 -29.80
C MET A 1 42.65 -23.81 -29.32
N ILE A 2 42.55 -22.49 -29.15
CA ILE A 2 41.38 -21.82 -28.56
C ILE A 2 40.80 -20.90 -29.64
N PHE A 3 39.53 -21.10 -30.01
CA PHE A 3 38.85 -20.20 -30.93
C PHE A 3 38.25 -19.03 -30.14
N GLN A 4 38.80 -17.85 -30.39
CA GLN A 4 38.32 -16.60 -29.81
C GLN A 4 37.29 -15.99 -30.75
N PHE A 5 36.00 -16.12 -30.41
CA PHE A 5 34.93 -15.44 -31.13
C PHE A 5 35.04 -13.93 -30.88
N SER A 6 35.25 -13.15 -31.94
CA SER A 6 35.13 -11.70 -31.89
C SER A 6 33.66 -11.31 -31.97
N GLU A 7 33.14 -10.60 -30.96
CA GLU A 7 31.84 -9.95 -31.06
C GLU A 7 31.89 -8.87 -32.14
N ALA A 8 31.21 -9.14 -33.26
CA ALA A 8 31.02 -8.16 -34.31
C ALA A 8 30.01 -7.12 -33.84
N TYR A 9 30.50 -6.00 -33.29
CA TYR A 9 29.67 -4.84 -33.02
C TYR A 9 28.99 -4.38 -34.31
N LEU A 10 27.68 -4.59 -34.39
CA LEU A 10 26.82 -3.97 -35.38
C LEU A 10 26.84 -2.45 -35.14
N THR A 11 27.63 -1.74 -35.93
CA THR A 11 27.59 -0.27 -35.99
C THR A 11 26.27 0.16 -36.59
N GLU A 12 25.33 0.56 -35.74
CA GLU A 12 24.02 1.08 -36.13
C GLU A 12 24.20 2.28 -37.07
N GLU A 13 23.59 2.22 -38.26
CA GLU A 13 23.83 3.20 -39.30
C GLU A 13 23.10 4.51 -38.98
N ILE A 14 23.87 5.61 -38.85
CA ILE A 14 23.36 6.90 -38.40
C ILE A 14 22.40 7.47 -39.46
N HIS A 15 21.16 7.71 -39.04
CA HIS A 15 20.11 8.33 -39.86
C HIS A 15 19.33 9.36 -39.04
N PRO A 16 18.87 10.47 -39.65
CA PRO A 16 17.91 11.36 -39.00
C PRO A 16 16.57 10.63 -38.76
N PRO A 17 15.81 11.00 -37.71
CA PRO A 17 14.47 10.46 -37.46
C PRO A 17 13.44 11.02 -38.46
N HIS A 18 12.19 10.54 -38.40
CA HIS A 18 11.12 11.04 -39.28
C HIS A 18 10.83 12.53 -39.01
N CYS A 19 11.10 13.37 -40.00
CA CYS A 19 10.78 14.80 -39.99
C CYS A 19 9.27 14.99 -40.11
N THR A 20 8.63 15.41 -39.03
CA THR A 20 7.17 15.46 -38.93
C THR A 20 6.63 16.75 -39.53
N LYS A 21 5.60 16.66 -40.37
CA LYS A 21 4.92 17.82 -40.95
C LYS A 21 4.30 18.67 -39.84
N THR A 22 4.51 19.97 -39.87
CA THR A 22 4.07 20.90 -38.82
C THR A 22 3.80 22.28 -39.43
N PRO A 23 2.66 22.94 -39.14
CA PRO A 23 2.42 24.31 -39.59
C PRO A 23 3.36 25.29 -38.88
N ILE A 24 4.04 26.13 -39.66
CA ILE A 24 5.00 27.12 -39.15
C ILE A 24 4.42 28.53 -39.34
N PHE A 25 4.27 29.25 -38.24
CA PHE A 25 3.87 30.65 -38.22
C PHE A 25 5.12 31.53 -38.14
N SER A 26 5.08 32.74 -38.73
CA SER A 26 6.17 33.71 -38.65
C SER A 26 5.67 34.98 -37.95
N ALA A 27 6.40 35.45 -36.95
CA ALA A 27 6.08 36.66 -36.19
C ALA A 27 7.27 37.62 -36.19
N GLU A 28 7.02 38.93 -36.34
CA GLU A 28 8.04 39.97 -36.15
C GLU A 28 7.99 40.47 -34.70
N MET A 29 9.13 40.54 -34.02
CA MET A 29 9.19 41.06 -32.65
C MET A 29 8.86 42.56 -32.56
N SER A 30 8.37 42.97 -31.39
CA SER A 30 8.36 44.38 -30.96
C SER A 30 9.77 44.95 -31.02
N ARG A 31 9.99 45.93 -31.90
CA ARG A 31 11.32 46.54 -32.12
C ARG A 31 11.75 47.36 -30.90
N ASN A 32 13.02 47.26 -30.52
CA ASN A 32 13.63 48.25 -29.64
C ASN A 32 13.74 49.58 -30.41
N PRO A 33 13.23 50.73 -29.89
CA PRO A 33 13.36 52.01 -30.57
C PRO A 33 14.81 52.45 -30.88
N GLU A 34 15.81 51.87 -30.20
CA GLU A 34 17.23 52.17 -30.44
C GLU A 34 17.87 51.37 -31.59
N SER A 35 17.22 50.29 -32.07
CA SER A 35 17.78 49.43 -33.14
C SER A 35 17.21 49.78 -34.51
N GLN A 36 18.07 50.18 -35.45
CA GLN A 36 17.71 50.37 -36.87
C GLN A 36 17.51 49.05 -37.65
N VAL A 37 17.85 47.91 -37.05
CA VAL A 37 17.70 46.58 -37.64
C VAL A 37 16.22 46.23 -37.80
N ARG A 38 15.88 45.55 -38.90
CA ARG A 38 14.53 45.00 -39.14
C ARG A 38 14.13 44.04 -38.01
N GLY A 39 12.86 44.02 -37.62
CA GLY A 39 12.42 43.25 -36.46
C GLY A 39 12.76 41.76 -36.58
N GLU A 40 13.22 41.18 -35.46
CA GLU A 40 13.62 39.77 -35.38
C GLU A 40 12.44 38.86 -35.78
N ILE A 41 12.64 38.04 -36.82
CA ILE A 41 11.60 37.14 -37.34
C ILE A 41 11.69 35.81 -36.59
N ARG A 42 10.73 35.57 -35.70
CA ARG A 42 10.60 34.31 -34.97
C ARG A 42 9.73 33.32 -35.72
N LYS A 43 10.07 32.04 -35.64
CA LYS A 43 9.34 30.92 -36.24
C LYS A 43 8.62 30.14 -35.14
N HIS A 44 7.30 30.18 -35.16
CA HIS A 44 6.43 29.61 -34.13
C HIS A 44 5.75 28.34 -34.65
N PHE A 45 5.70 27.30 -33.81
CA PHE A 45 5.05 26.03 -34.14
C PHE A 45 4.67 25.25 -32.87
N HIS A 46 3.89 24.19 -33.03
CA HIS A 46 3.54 23.27 -31.94
C HIS A 46 4.23 21.91 -32.16
N ILE A 47 4.83 21.35 -31.11
CA ILE A 47 5.45 20.01 -31.15
C ILE A 47 4.75 19.08 -30.15
N GLY A 48 4.30 17.92 -30.61
CA GLY A 48 3.74 16.85 -29.77
C GLY A 48 4.81 15.91 -29.23
N LEU A 49 4.47 15.16 -28.18
CA LEU A 49 5.43 14.25 -27.53
C LEU A 49 5.89 13.18 -28.52
N HIS A 50 7.19 12.89 -28.53
CA HIS A 50 7.89 11.98 -29.44
C HIS A 50 7.91 12.39 -30.94
N MET A 51 7.30 13.52 -31.34
CA MET A 51 7.48 14.10 -32.68
C MET A 51 8.89 14.69 -32.86
N VAL A 52 9.30 14.85 -34.13
CA VAL A 52 10.54 15.53 -34.51
C VAL A 52 10.28 16.58 -35.57
N ILE A 53 10.84 17.76 -35.39
CA ILE A 53 10.78 18.86 -36.36
C ILE A 53 12.17 19.07 -36.96
N CYS A 54 12.23 19.20 -38.28
CA CYS A 54 13.47 19.34 -39.04
C CYS A 54 13.51 20.66 -39.80
N PHE A 55 14.67 21.30 -39.82
CA PHE A 55 14.89 22.53 -40.57
C PHE A 55 16.34 22.68 -41.03
N ARG A 56 16.54 23.54 -42.03
CA ARG A 56 17.85 24.07 -42.40
C ARG A 56 17.92 25.55 -42.07
N LEU A 57 19.10 26.00 -41.67
CA LEU A 57 19.47 27.40 -41.62
C LEU A 57 20.31 27.70 -42.86
N TYR A 58 19.83 28.61 -43.71
CA TYR A 58 20.66 29.21 -44.75
C TYR A 58 21.15 30.56 -44.26
N GLU A 59 22.45 30.79 -44.34
CA GLU A 59 23.05 32.07 -44.00
C GLU A 59 23.02 33.02 -45.20
N GLY A 60 22.74 34.29 -44.96
CA GLY A 60 22.77 35.34 -45.98
C GLY A 60 24.18 35.64 -46.47
N SER A 61 24.30 36.17 -47.69
CA SER A 61 25.56 36.63 -48.27
C SER A 61 26.12 37.80 -47.44
N ARG A 62 27.24 37.58 -46.72
CA ARG A 62 27.92 38.63 -45.96
C ARG A 62 28.62 39.59 -46.93
N PHE A 63 28.05 40.77 -47.14
CA PHE A 63 28.71 41.88 -47.85
C PHE A 63 29.83 42.46 -46.99
N LEU A 64 31.06 41.98 -47.23
CA LEU A 64 32.30 42.50 -46.65
C LEU A 64 33.21 42.99 -47.79
N ASP A 65 33.67 44.25 -47.69
CA ASP A 65 34.63 44.91 -48.58
C ASP A 65 34.43 44.68 -50.10
N GLY A 66 33.17 44.71 -50.55
CA GLY A 66 32.81 44.68 -51.98
C GLY A 66 33.08 43.34 -52.69
N VAL A 67 33.48 42.30 -51.97
CA VAL A 67 33.63 40.94 -52.51
C VAL A 67 32.39 40.14 -52.14
N GLU A 68 31.63 39.72 -53.14
CA GLU A 68 30.47 38.85 -52.95
C GLU A 68 30.93 37.44 -52.55
N THR A 69 31.01 37.19 -51.24
CA THR A 69 31.37 35.88 -50.72
C THR A 69 30.23 34.89 -51.01
N THR A 70 30.47 33.97 -51.95
CA THR A 70 29.49 32.94 -52.32
C THR A 70 29.05 32.18 -51.07
N PRO A 71 27.73 32.08 -50.78
CA PRO A 71 27.25 31.49 -49.53
C PRO A 71 27.73 30.03 -49.43
N SER A 72 28.35 29.67 -48.31
CA SER A 72 28.92 28.34 -48.16
C SER A 72 27.79 27.30 -48.13
N GLN A 73 27.70 26.47 -49.17
CA GLN A 73 26.55 25.58 -49.40
C GLN A 73 26.38 24.44 -48.36
N LYS A 74 27.24 24.36 -47.34
CA LYS A 74 27.13 23.42 -46.22
C LYS A 74 26.10 23.90 -45.19
N SER A 75 24.81 23.77 -45.53
CA SER A 75 23.70 23.91 -44.58
C SER A 75 23.36 22.56 -43.95
N TYR A 76 23.53 22.45 -42.63
CA TYR A 76 23.21 21.25 -41.86
C TYR A 76 21.70 21.05 -41.70
N LEU A 77 21.26 19.79 -41.68
CA LEU A 77 19.90 19.43 -41.28
C LEU A 77 19.82 19.43 -39.76
N HIS A 78 19.20 20.46 -39.19
CA HIS A 78 18.92 20.56 -37.77
C HIS A 78 17.63 19.82 -37.43
N THR A 79 17.63 19.08 -36.32
CA THR A 79 16.46 18.34 -35.82
C THR A 79 16.23 18.63 -34.35
N ILE A 80 14.96 18.76 -33.96
CA ILE A 80 14.51 18.91 -32.57
C ILE A 80 13.46 17.84 -32.30
N ARG A 81 13.79 16.86 -31.45
CA ARG A 81 12.88 15.81 -30.99
C ARG A 81 12.44 16.08 -29.56
N TRP A 82 11.13 16.13 -29.31
CA TRP A 82 10.63 16.12 -27.93
C TRP A 82 10.66 14.69 -27.39
N GLU A 83 11.68 14.35 -26.62
CA GLU A 83 11.96 12.96 -26.22
C GLU A 83 11.17 12.53 -24.98
N LYS A 84 11.03 13.38 -23.97
CA LYS A 84 10.31 13.05 -22.74
C LYS A 84 9.46 14.19 -22.19
N LEU A 85 8.36 13.81 -21.56
CA LEU A 85 7.67 14.59 -20.54
C LEU A 85 7.85 13.88 -19.18
N GLU A 86 8.38 14.58 -18.18
CA GLU A 86 8.63 14.03 -16.85
C GLU A 86 8.01 14.91 -15.76
N HIS A 87 7.27 14.30 -14.84
CA HIS A 87 6.81 14.91 -13.59
C HIS A 87 7.74 14.49 -12.45
N HIS A 88 8.35 15.46 -11.80
CA HIS A 88 9.27 15.27 -10.68
C HIS A 88 8.49 15.58 -9.39
N HIS A 89 7.96 14.54 -8.75
CA HIS A 89 7.13 14.61 -7.55
C HIS A 89 7.99 14.67 -6.28
N PRO A 90 7.88 15.71 -5.43
CA PRO A 90 8.53 15.74 -4.13
C PRO A 90 7.97 14.65 -3.20
N ILE A 91 8.85 14.03 -2.42
CA ILE A 91 8.51 13.01 -1.43
C ILE A 91 8.51 13.66 -0.04
N SER A 92 7.32 13.97 0.49
CA SER A 92 7.16 14.64 1.80
C SER A 92 7.25 13.69 2.98
N GLN A 93 6.84 12.43 2.80
CA GLN A 93 6.88 11.38 3.81
C GLN A 93 7.52 10.12 3.24
N ARG A 94 8.25 9.38 4.10
CA ARG A 94 8.80 8.05 3.78
C ARG A 94 8.81 7.18 5.03
N TYR A 95 8.34 5.94 4.91
CA TYR A 95 8.56 4.90 5.93
C TYR A 95 8.68 3.52 5.27
N THR A 96 9.27 2.56 5.99
CA THR A 96 9.37 1.16 5.53
C THR A 96 8.31 0.32 6.25
N PHE A 97 7.61 -0.54 5.52
CA PHE A 97 6.60 -1.44 6.06
C PHE A 97 6.74 -2.84 5.49
N GLY A 98 6.12 -3.81 6.15
CA GLY A 98 6.06 -5.19 5.72
C GLY A 98 4.64 -5.74 5.82
N ILE A 99 4.48 -7.02 5.52
CA ILE A 99 3.20 -7.72 5.62
C ILE A 99 3.31 -8.71 6.78
N PRO A 100 2.45 -8.61 7.82
CA PRO A 100 2.54 -9.51 8.96
C PRO A 100 1.85 -10.84 8.69
N GLU A 101 2.55 -11.91 9.06
CA GLU A 101 2.01 -13.22 9.38
C GLU A 101 1.63 -13.21 10.87
N VAL A 102 0.37 -13.52 11.18
CA VAL A 102 -0.24 -13.28 12.50
C VAL A 102 -0.70 -14.59 13.14
N TYR A 103 -0.32 -14.79 14.40
CA TYR A 103 -0.68 -15.94 15.21
C TYR A 103 -1.16 -15.48 16.59
N ALA A 104 -2.33 -15.94 17.03
CA ALA A 104 -2.90 -15.64 18.35
C ALA A 104 -2.95 -16.90 19.20
N ASP A 105 -2.17 -16.92 20.28
CA ASP A 105 -2.11 -18.00 21.28
C ASP A 105 -2.84 -17.53 22.54
N CYS A 106 -3.93 -18.19 22.94
CA CYS A 106 -4.77 -17.77 24.06
C CYS A 106 -4.91 -18.84 25.15
N ILE A 107 -4.99 -18.38 26.40
CA ILE A 107 -5.24 -19.19 27.59
C ILE A 107 -6.52 -18.73 28.30
N CYS A 108 -7.33 -19.68 28.76
CA CYS A 108 -8.57 -19.40 29.50
C CYS A 108 -8.48 -19.87 30.95
N GLU A 109 -8.95 -19.04 31.87
CA GLU A 109 -8.99 -19.32 33.31
C GLU A 109 -10.43 -19.13 33.83
N CYS A 110 -11.00 -20.17 34.46
CA CYS A 110 -12.36 -20.12 35.00
C CYS A 110 -12.49 -19.15 36.19
N ASP A 111 -11.49 -19.12 37.09
CA ASP A 111 -11.52 -18.28 38.29
C ASP A 111 -11.07 -16.84 37.96
N SER A 112 -12.02 -15.91 37.92
CA SER A 112 -11.74 -14.48 37.74
C SER A 112 -10.73 -13.92 38.75
N THR A 113 -10.69 -14.46 39.98
CA THR A 113 -9.77 -14.03 41.05
C THR A 113 -8.37 -14.66 40.97
N SER A 114 -8.15 -15.63 40.07
CA SER A 114 -6.84 -16.27 39.86
C SER A 114 -5.76 -15.24 39.51
N ARG A 115 -4.52 -15.50 39.95
CA ARG A 115 -3.35 -14.68 39.61
C ARG A 115 -2.90 -14.89 38.16
N ILE A 116 -3.29 -16.01 37.55
CA ILE A 116 -3.10 -16.30 36.12
C ILE A 116 -4.13 -15.50 35.33
N CYS A 117 -3.76 -15.06 34.13
CA CYS A 117 -4.53 -14.16 33.26
C CYS A 117 -5.09 -12.91 33.98
N THR A 118 -4.37 -11.80 33.93
CA THR A 118 -4.78 -10.54 34.60
C THR A 118 -4.54 -9.33 33.72
N SER A 119 -5.38 -8.29 33.86
CA SER A 119 -5.18 -6.98 33.22
C SER A 119 -3.74 -6.46 33.39
N LYS A 120 -3.17 -6.52 34.60
CA LYS A 120 -1.77 -6.11 34.86
C LYS A 120 -0.71 -6.85 34.03
N SER A 121 -0.98 -8.07 33.59
CA SER A 121 -0.03 -8.91 32.82
C SER A 121 -0.27 -8.93 31.31
N HIS A 122 -1.50 -8.67 30.86
CA HIS A 122 -1.89 -8.81 29.44
C HIS A 122 -2.61 -7.59 28.83
N GLN A 123 -3.08 -6.62 29.62
CA GLN A 123 -3.70 -5.40 29.09
C GLN A 123 -2.64 -4.32 28.86
N TYR A 124 -2.55 -3.83 27.63
CA TYR A 124 -1.55 -2.84 27.18
C TYR A 124 -0.09 -3.24 27.48
N LYS A 125 0.26 -4.50 27.14
CA LYS A 125 1.61 -5.06 27.31
C LYS A 125 2.11 -5.74 26.04
N THR A 126 3.41 -5.72 25.85
CA THR A 126 4.13 -6.64 24.95
C THR A 126 4.39 -7.96 25.67
N CYS A 127 4.66 -9.00 24.89
CA CYS A 127 5.15 -10.28 25.40
C CYS A 127 6.64 -10.17 25.79
N ALA A 128 7.19 -11.18 26.47
CA ALA A 128 8.64 -11.28 26.63
C ALA A 128 9.30 -11.57 25.28
N GLU A 129 10.44 -10.95 25.00
CA GLU A 129 11.17 -11.17 23.74
C GLU A 129 11.64 -12.62 23.65
N SER A 130 11.38 -13.24 22.49
CA SER A 130 11.65 -14.66 22.21
C SER A 130 12.45 -14.81 20.91
N ASP A 131 11.95 -14.23 19.82
CA ASP A 131 12.65 -14.17 18.53
C ASP A 131 12.87 -12.70 18.09
N GLU A 132 14.08 -12.35 17.66
CA GLU A 132 14.46 -10.97 17.28
C GLU A 132 13.54 -10.35 16.23
N SER A 133 13.12 -11.14 15.22
CA SER A 133 12.31 -10.70 14.09
C SER A 133 10.80 -10.66 14.35
N THR A 134 10.35 -10.97 15.57
CA THR A 134 8.92 -10.98 15.92
C THR A 134 8.56 -9.83 16.85
N SER A 135 7.36 -9.29 16.66
CA SER A 135 6.72 -8.39 17.62
C SER A 135 5.49 -9.08 18.20
N CYS A 136 5.31 -9.04 19.52
CA CYS A 136 4.26 -9.76 20.21
C CYS A 136 3.55 -8.84 21.22
N TYR A 137 2.22 -8.81 21.15
CA TYR A 137 1.35 -7.91 21.90
C TYR A 137 0.27 -8.70 22.62
N ARG A 138 -0.10 -8.24 23.83
CA ARG A 138 -1.03 -8.95 24.70
C ARG A 138 -2.41 -8.31 24.70
N THR A 139 -3.43 -9.16 24.81
CA THR A 139 -4.84 -8.75 24.97
C THR A 139 -5.50 -9.47 26.13
N PHE A 140 -6.45 -8.80 26.78
CA PHE A 140 -7.18 -9.29 27.95
C PHE A 140 -8.70 -9.14 27.75
N PHE A 141 -9.40 -10.28 27.69
CA PHE A 141 -10.85 -10.35 27.53
C PHE A 141 -11.49 -10.93 28.81
N PRO A 142 -11.96 -10.09 29.76
CA PRO A 142 -12.71 -10.53 30.92
C PRO A 142 -14.13 -10.96 30.54
N ASN A 143 -14.92 -11.39 31.55
CA ASN A 143 -16.37 -11.60 31.46
C ASN A 143 -16.81 -12.52 30.31
N GLN A 144 -16.06 -13.61 30.11
CA GLN A 144 -16.38 -14.65 29.13
C GLN A 144 -17.54 -15.52 29.63
N ILE A 145 -18.13 -16.33 28.74
CA ILE A 145 -19.22 -17.26 29.08
C ILE A 145 -18.62 -18.48 29.81
N PRO A 146 -19.21 -18.98 30.92
CA PRO A 146 -18.69 -20.10 31.72
C PRO A 146 -18.75 -21.51 31.06
N ILE A 147 -18.58 -21.61 29.74
CA ILE A 147 -18.59 -22.89 29.03
C ILE A 147 -17.38 -23.74 29.47
N GLY A 148 -17.66 -24.86 30.15
CA GLY A 148 -16.65 -25.75 30.75
C GLY A 148 -16.29 -25.42 32.22
N CYS A 149 -16.80 -24.32 32.77
CA CYS A 149 -16.58 -23.88 34.16
C CYS A 149 -17.84 -24.11 35.02
N SER A 150 -17.85 -23.65 36.28
CA SER A 150 -19.08 -23.60 37.08
C SER A 150 -19.96 -22.42 36.62
N GLU A 151 -21.29 -22.56 36.70
CA GLU A 151 -22.25 -21.51 36.29
C GLU A 151 -22.10 -20.17 37.02
N ASN A 152 -21.52 -20.20 38.23
CA ASN A 152 -21.24 -19.02 39.07
C ASN A 152 -19.85 -18.40 38.83
N ASP A 153 -19.05 -18.96 37.92
CA ASP A 153 -17.72 -18.45 37.59
C ASP A 153 -17.79 -17.48 36.40
N SER A 154 -16.85 -16.55 36.31
CA SER A 154 -16.78 -15.54 35.25
C SER A 154 -15.42 -15.59 34.54
N PRO A 155 -15.24 -16.50 33.55
CA PRO A 155 -13.92 -16.75 33.00
C PRO A 155 -13.31 -15.57 32.28
N LYS A 156 -12.01 -15.68 32.07
CA LYS A 156 -11.18 -14.64 31.45
C LYS A 156 -10.20 -15.28 30.48
N LEU A 157 -10.08 -14.65 29.32
CA LEU A 157 -9.25 -15.09 28.21
C LEU A 157 -8.09 -14.10 28.05
N CYS A 158 -6.87 -14.61 28.04
CA CYS A 158 -5.65 -13.82 27.79
C CYS A 158 -4.97 -14.36 26.54
N CYS A 159 -4.46 -13.48 25.67
CA CYS A 159 -3.79 -13.90 24.44
C CYS A 159 -2.49 -13.15 24.21
N ASP A 160 -1.50 -13.87 23.67
CA ASP A 160 -0.26 -13.36 23.11
C ASP A 160 -0.37 -13.41 21.58
N VAL A 161 -0.52 -12.24 20.95
CA VAL A 161 -0.67 -12.07 19.50
C VAL A 161 0.68 -11.74 18.89
N LYS A 162 1.22 -12.67 18.10
CA LYS A 162 2.56 -12.64 17.48
C LYS A 162 2.46 -12.21 16.02
N PHE A 163 3.35 -11.33 15.59
CA PHE A 163 3.44 -10.77 14.23
C PHE A 163 4.87 -10.97 13.70
N LYS A 164 4.99 -11.61 12.53
CA LYS A 164 6.26 -11.93 11.85
C LYS A 164 6.23 -11.40 10.41
N PRO A 165 7.35 -10.94 9.80
CA PRO A 165 7.35 -10.52 8.40
C PRO A 165 7.14 -11.71 7.44
N TYR A 166 5.99 -11.75 6.77
CA TYR A 166 5.63 -12.79 5.79
C TYR A 166 6.59 -12.76 4.60
N LYS A 167 7.28 -13.89 4.35
CA LYS A 167 8.26 -14.08 3.26
C LYS A 167 9.33 -12.96 3.18
N ASN A 168 9.63 -12.28 4.30
CA ASN A 168 10.51 -11.11 4.38
C ASN A 168 10.14 -9.97 3.40
N LEU A 169 8.88 -9.88 2.97
CA LEU A 169 8.43 -8.87 2.02
C LEU A 169 8.49 -7.47 2.62
N THR A 170 9.32 -6.61 2.02
CA THR A 170 9.63 -5.27 2.50
C THR A 170 9.28 -4.23 1.44
N PHE A 171 8.55 -3.18 1.86
CA PHE A 171 8.06 -2.12 0.99
C PHE A 171 8.43 -0.75 1.55
N THR A 172 8.71 0.20 0.66
CA THR A 172 8.90 1.61 1.01
C THR A 172 7.64 2.37 0.65
N ALA A 173 6.94 2.92 1.65
CA ALA A 173 5.86 3.87 1.48
C ALA A 173 6.44 5.27 1.24
N VAL A 174 5.83 6.03 0.32
CA VAL A 174 6.15 7.42 0.03
C VAL A 174 4.87 8.24 -0.17
N LYS A 175 4.82 9.45 0.40
CA LYS A 175 3.81 10.43 0.02
C LYS A 175 4.36 11.27 -1.12
N LEU A 176 3.67 11.27 -2.26
CA LEU A 176 4.00 12.11 -3.41
C LEU A 176 3.15 13.38 -3.35
N GLU A 177 3.82 14.53 -3.44
CA GLU A 177 3.17 15.84 -3.51
C GLU A 177 2.97 16.30 -4.98
N GLN A 178 2.48 17.52 -5.17
CA GLN A 178 2.36 18.14 -6.50
C GLN A 178 3.75 18.21 -7.19
N PRO A 179 3.86 17.78 -8.47
CA PRO A 179 5.14 17.75 -9.17
C PRO A 179 5.54 19.10 -9.77
N SER A 180 6.82 19.19 -10.13
CA SER A 180 7.30 20.08 -11.19
C SER A 180 7.43 19.34 -12.52
N THR A 181 7.07 20.01 -13.61
CA THR A 181 6.92 19.45 -14.95
C THR A 181 8.13 19.80 -15.82
N TYR A 182 8.73 18.83 -16.49
CA TYR A 182 9.89 19.03 -17.35
C TYR A 182 9.74 18.37 -18.73
N ALA A 183 10.05 19.12 -19.78
CA ALA A 183 10.30 18.57 -21.10
C ALA A 183 11.80 18.29 -21.28
N THR A 184 12.14 17.13 -21.84
CA THR A 184 13.50 16.86 -22.36
C THR A 184 13.44 16.79 -23.88
N PHE A 185 14.16 17.70 -24.53
CA PHE A 185 14.39 17.72 -25.97
C PHE A 185 15.76 17.12 -26.28
N VAL A 186 15.86 16.51 -27.46
CA VAL A 186 17.15 16.15 -28.07
C VAL A 186 17.26 16.96 -29.35
N TYR A 187 18.27 17.83 -29.39
CA TYR A 187 18.70 18.50 -30.60
C TYR A 187 19.80 17.67 -31.26
N THR A 188 19.77 17.57 -32.59
CA THR A 188 20.84 16.90 -33.34
C THR A 188 20.98 17.54 -34.72
N ALA A 189 22.22 17.84 -35.12
CA ALA A 189 22.55 18.38 -36.44
C ALA A 189 23.25 17.32 -37.30
N TYR A 190 22.76 17.13 -38.53
CA TYR A 190 23.28 16.15 -39.48
C TYR A 190 23.83 16.84 -40.75
N ASP A 191 24.93 16.32 -41.28
CA ASP A 191 25.45 16.62 -42.62
C ASP A 191 25.28 15.38 -43.52
N PHE A 192 25.27 15.58 -44.83
CA PHE A 192 25.14 14.50 -45.82
C PHE A 192 26.39 14.40 -46.67
N GLU A 193 27.37 13.64 -46.18
CA GLU A 193 28.70 13.51 -46.78
C GLU A 193 28.86 12.11 -47.39
N ASN A 194 29.39 12.05 -48.62
CA ASN A 194 29.68 10.80 -49.34
C ASN A 194 28.49 9.82 -49.46
N GLY A 195 27.26 10.33 -49.53
CA GLY A 195 26.04 9.53 -49.65
C GLY A 195 25.50 8.96 -48.31
N LYS A 196 26.08 9.36 -47.17
CA LYS A 196 25.64 8.95 -45.83
C LYS A 196 25.37 10.16 -44.93
N TRP A 197 24.53 9.97 -43.92
CA TRP A 197 24.31 10.96 -42.88
C TRP A 197 25.40 10.86 -41.80
N VAL A 198 25.88 12.02 -41.35
CA VAL A 198 26.90 12.16 -40.31
C VAL A 198 26.38 13.09 -39.23
N GLU A 199 26.35 12.62 -37.99
CA GLU A 199 26.02 13.42 -36.80
C GLU A 199 27.17 14.41 -36.51
N LYS A 200 26.87 15.72 -36.46
CA LYS A 200 27.87 16.80 -36.28
C LYS A 200 27.77 17.48 -34.91
N ASP A 201 26.56 17.60 -34.36
CA ASP A 201 26.29 18.17 -33.03
C ASP A 201 25.07 17.48 -32.41
N LYS A 202 25.04 17.33 -31.08
CA LYS A 202 23.98 16.64 -30.34
C LYS A 202 23.92 17.08 -28.88
N THR A 203 22.80 17.68 -28.49
CA THR A 203 22.59 18.20 -27.13
C THR A 203 21.24 17.70 -26.57
N ARG A 204 21.17 17.57 -25.24
CA ARG A 204 19.92 17.23 -24.52
C ARG A 204 19.55 18.42 -23.65
N ILE A 205 18.37 18.99 -23.88
CA ILE A 205 17.93 20.26 -23.30
C ILE A 205 16.72 19.96 -22.42
N ARG A 206 16.81 20.30 -21.13
CA ARG A 206 15.72 20.10 -20.14
C ARG A 206 15.13 21.45 -19.75
N ASN A 207 13.89 21.69 -20.15
CA ASN A 207 13.16 22.92 -19.85
C ASN A 207 12.02 22.65 -18.86
N GLN A 208 11.84 23.51 -17.87
CA GLN A 208 10.73 23.44 -16.92
C GLN A 208 9.47 24.05 -17.55
N LEU A 209 8.31 23.44 -17.31
CA LEU A 209 7.04 23.82 -17.95
C LEU A 209 6.04 24.52 -17.03
N ASP A 210 6.29 24.55 -15.71
CA ASP A 210 5.34 25.12 -14.72
C ASP A 210 5.35 26.65 -14.65
N GLY A 211 6.18 27.33 -15.46
CA GLY A 211 6.43 28.76 -15.40
C GLY A 211 6.23 29.48 -16.74
N GLY A 212 6.79 30.69 -16.85
CA GLY A 212 6.84 31.41 -18.12
C GLY A 212 7.80 30.76 -19.13
N THR A 213 7.77 31.25 -20.37
CA THR A 213 8.61 30.76 -21.48
C THR A 213 10.08 30.61 -21.07
N GLN A 214 10.64 29.41 -21.25
CA GLN A 214 12.06 29.12 -21.04
C GLN A 214 12.82 29.29 -22.35
N ASP A 215 13.89 30.09 -22.37
CA ASP A 215 14.72 30.31 -23.56
C ASP A 215 16.11 29.68 -23.38
N THR A 216 16.59 28.98 -24.41
CA THR A 216 17.79 28.14 -24.38
C THR A 216 18.46 28.07 -25.75
N HIS A 217 19.79 28.19 -25.82
CA HIS A 217 20.52 27.99 -27.08
C HIS A 217 20.54 26.50 -27.47
N LEU A 218 20.33 26.20 -28.76
CA LEU A 218 20.30 24.85 -29.31
C LEU A 218 21.69 24.33 -29.71
N ASP A 219 22.37 25.09 -30.55
CA ASP A 219 23.60 24.67 -31.24
C ASP A 219 24.85 25.06 -30.45
N SER A 220 25.92 24.28 -30.59
CA SER A 220 27.20 24.54 -29.92
C SER A 220 27.81 25.90 -30.26
N ALA A 221 27.45 26.49 -31.41
CA ALA A 221 27.84 27.85 -31.82
C ALA A 221 26.91 28.96 -31.29
N LYS A 222 25.82 28.62 -30.56
CA LYS A 222 24.87 29.57 -29.94
C LYS A 222 24.26 30.59 -30.91
N ARG A 223 23.97 30.18 -32.15
CA ARG A 223 23.30 31.01 -33.16
C ARG A 223 21.79 30.89 -33.07
N ILE A 224 21.29 29.69 -32.75
CA ILE A 224 19.86 29.37 -32.74
C ILE A 224 19.38 29.24 -31.29
N SER A 225 18.32 29.95 -30.94
CA SER A 225 17.67 29.88 -29.63
C SER A 225 16.28 29.23 -29.72
N LEU A 226 15.90 28.54 -28.64
CA LEU A 226 14.69 27.76 -28.46
C LEU A 226 13.94 28.29 -27.23
N ALA A 227 12.90 29.06 -27.50
CA ALA A 227 11.90 29.46 -26.52
C ALA A 227 10.78 28.41 -26.46
N VAL A 228 10.59 27.80 -25.28
CA VAL A 228 9.54 26.79 -25.02
C VAL A 228 8.48 27.37 -24.09
N THR A 229 7.22 27.34 -24.53
CA THR A 229 6.05 27.72 -23.75
C THR A 229 5.13 26.50 -23.62
N ALA A 230 4.60 26.26 -22.42
CA ALA A 230 3.69 25.16 -22.15
C ALA A 230 2.35 25.65 -21.63
N GLU A 231 1.30 24.89 -21.94
CA GLU A 231 0.09 24.86 -21.12
C GLU A 231 0.23 23.74 -20.07
N ARG A 232 -0.67 23.72 -19.07
CA ARG A 232 -0.63 22.69 -18.02
C ARG A 232 -0.73 21.28 -18.62
N ALA A 233 0.08 20.36 -18.11
CA ALA A 233 0.06 18.96 -18.53
C ALA A 233 -1.33 18.32 -18.36
N SER A 234 -1.77 17.55 -19.37
CA SER A 234 -3.11 16.94 -19.45
C SER A 234 -3.36 15.82 -18.45
N HIS A 235 -2.31 15.15 -18.00
CA HIS A 235 -2.38 14.11 -16.97
C HIS A 235 -1.36 14.43 -15.87
N GLN A 236 -1.77 14.24 -14.62
CA GLN A 236 -0.94 14.44 -13.44
C GLN A 236 -1.22 13.31 -12.47
N LEU A 237 -0.20 12.70 -11.88
CA LEU A 237 -0.39 11.70 -10.84
C LEU A 237 -0.94 12.41 -9.58
N GLU A 238 -1.96 11.84 -8.96
CA GLU A 238 -2.63 12.43 -7.80
C GLU A 238 -1.71 12.44 -6.58
N THR A 239 -1.70 13.57 -5.86
CA THR A 239 -1.06 13.71 -4.55
C THR A 239 -1.59 12.66 -3.57
N GLY A 240 -0.72 11.93 -2.88
CA GLY A 240 -1.14 10.89 -1.94
C GLY A 240 -0.08 9.82 -1.66
N MET A 241 -0.53 8.73 -1.04
CA MET A 241 0.32 7.61 -0.63
C MET A 241 0.51 6.58 -1.75
N TYR A 242 1.78 6.30 -2.05
CA TYR A 242 2.24 5.26 -2.99
C TYR A 242 3.27 4.38 -2.29
N PHE A 243 3.56 3.21 -2.86
CA PHE A 243 4.61 2.34 -2.36
C PHE A 243 5.36 1.64 -3.49
N THR A 244 6.53 1.11 -3.15
CA THR A 244 7.35 0.28 -4.02
C THR A 244 7.99 -0.82 -3.19
N ARG A 245 8.29 -1.96 -3.81
CA ARG A 245 8.98 -3.08 -3.17
C ARG A 245 10.48 -2.81 -3.16
N LYS A 246 11.11 -3.10 -2.02
CA LYS A 246 12.55 -2.94 -1.83
C LYS A 246 13.25 -4.25 -2.20
N SER A 247 13.99 -4.27 -3.32
CA SER A 247 14.84 -5.42 -3.63
C SER A 247 16.02 -5.51 -2.66
N VAL A 248 16.57 -6.72 -2.50
CA VAL A 248 17.78 -6.98 -1.68
C VAL A 248 18.99 -6.24 -2.25
N GLU A 249 19.03 -6.09 -3.58
CA GLU A 249 20.12 -5.41 -4.31
C GLU A 249 20.03 -3.87 -4.27
N GLY A 250 19.03 -3.31 -3.57
CA GLY A 250 18.81 -1.86 -3.50
C GLY A 250 18.11 -1.27 -4.73
N GLU A 251 17.92 -2.05 -5.80
CA GLU A 251 16.98 -1.72 -6.89
C GLU A 251 15.59 -1.41 -6.30
N ILE A 252 15.06 -0.23 -6.65
CA ILE A 252 13.71 0.20 -6.28
C ILE A 252 12.77 -0.19 -7.43
N GLU A 253 11.79 -1.04 -7.13
CA GLU A 253 10.75 -1.44 -8.10
C GLU A 253 9.82 -0.26 -8.47
N GLU A 254 8.95 -0.50 -9.43
CA GLU A 254 7.94 0.43 -9.94
C GLU A 254 6.91 0.81 -8.87
N LEU A 255 6.39 2.04 -8.93
CA LEU A 255 5.42 2.54 -7.96
C LEU A 255 4.06 1.84 -8.11
N ARG A 256 3.42 1.59 -6.97
CA ARG A 256 2.12 0.94 -6.81
C ARG A 256 1.20 1.81 -5.96
N ARG A 257 -0.10 1.73 -6.20
CA ARG A 257 -1.14 2.43 -5.41
C ARG A 257 -2.18 1.44 -4.89
N GLN A 258 -2.47 1.54 -3.60
CA GLN A 258 -3.42 0.75 -2.83
C GLN A 258 -3.72 1.55 -1.55
N PRO A 259 -4.86 1.38 -0.85
CA PRO A 259 -5.13 2.11 0.39
C PRO A 259 -3.99 1.90 1.41
N LEU A 260 -3.31 2.99 1.78
CA LEU A 260 -2.03 3.00 2.49
C LEU A 260 -2.00 4.21 3.43
N ASN A 261 -1.62 3.99 4.70
CA ASN A 261 -1.60 5.04 5.73
C ASN A 261 -0.54 6.11 5.45
N GLU A 262 -0.81 7.37 5.80
CA GLU A 262 0.26 8.37 5.99
C GLU A 262 1.13 8.02 7.21
N ILE A 263 2.26 8.70 7.38
CA ILE A 263 3.18 8.45 8.49
C ILE A 263 2.55 8.76 9.86
N SER A 264 1.62 9.71 9.91
CA SER A 264 0.77 10.03 11.08
C SER A 264 -0.29 8.97 11.37
N ASP A 265 -0.74 8.25 10.35
CA ASP A 265 -2.01 7.52 10.39
C ASP A 265 -1.82 6.07 10.82
N ASN A 266 -2.90 5.47 11.33
CA ASN A 266 -2.88 4.10 11.84
C ASN A 266 -4.21 3.37 11.65
N ASN A 267 -4.78 3.43 10.45
CA ASN A 267 -5.95 2.66 10.06
C ASN A 267 -5.56 1.23 9.68
N PHE A 268 -6.13 0.23 10.37
CA PHE A 268 -5.88 -1.19 10.15
C PHE A 268 -6.54 -1.75 8.86
N ASP A 269 -7.48 -1.01 8.25
CA ASP A 269 -8.03 -1.31 6.91
C ASP A 269 -7.12 -0.89 5.74
N CYS A 270 -6.05 -0.14 6.01
CA CYS A 270 -5.07 0.32 5.01
C CYS A 270 -3.73 -0.41 5.19
N LEU A 271 -2.87 -0.44 4.17
CA LEU A 271 -1.49 -0.90 4.29
C LEU A 271 -0.68 -0.01 5.25
N GLY A 272 0.46 -0.51 5.73
CA GLY A 272 1.47 0.29 6.41
C GLY A 272 1.31 0.46 7.93
N TRP A 273 0.42 -0.27 8.59
CA TRP A 273 0.37 -0.34 10.07
C TRP A 273 1.47 -1.23 10.68
N TYR A 274 2.04 -2.16 9.91
CA TYR A 274 3.17 -3.02 10.32
C TYR A 274 4.49 -2.45 9.77
N ARG A 275 5.18 -1.65 10.60
CA ARG A 275 6.29 -0.77 10.20
C ARG A 275 7.63 -1.33 10.65
N MET A 276 8.68 -1.10 9.86
CA MET A 276 10.06 -1.41 10.24
C MET A 276 10.67 -0.24 11.02
N ASP A 277 11.35 -0.51 12.12
CA ASP A 277 12.05 0.49 12.92
C ASP A 277 13.46 0.82 12.36
N LYS A 278 14.23 1.63 13.09
CA LYS A 278 15.62 2.00 12.72
C LYS A 278 16.61 0.84 12.83
N ASN A 279 16.28 -0.21 13.57
CA ASN A 279 17.10 -1.39 13.82
C ASN A 279 16.81 -2.53 12.84
N GLY A 280 15.78 -2.39 12.00
CA GLY A 280 15.31 -3.44 11.08
C GLY A 280 14.21 -4.34 11.66
N LYS A 281 13.74 -4.09 12.90
CA LYS A 281 12.69 -4.87 13.56
C LYS A 281 11.32 -4.39 13.10
N PHE A 282 10.44 -5.32 12.71
CA PHE A 282 9.07 -5.01 12.33
C PHE A 282 8.16 -5.00 13.56
N GLN A 283 7.31 -3.97 13.67
CA GLN A 283 6.40 -3.74 14.79
C GLN A 283 5.06 -3.18 14.30
N VAL A 284 3.99 -3.47 15.05
CA VAL A 284 2.69 -2.83 14.86
C VAL A 284 2.77 -1.41 15.42
N ASN A 285 2.46 -0.43 14.58
CA ASN A 285 2.41 0.99 14.93
C ASN A 285 1.39 1.22 16.06
N ASN A 286 1.84 1.80 17.18
CA ASN A 286 1.12 1.90 18.47
C ASN A 286 0.47 0.58 18.95
N GLY A 287 1.05 -0.57 18.59
CA GLY A 287 0.45 -1.89 18.81
C GLY A 287 0.12 -2.22 20.27
N SER A 288 0.93 -1.75 21.22
CA SER A 288 0.68 -1.95 22.67
C SER A 288 -0.63 -1.33 23.14
N GLU A 289 -1.08 -0.23 22.53
CA GLU A 289 -2.35 0.43 22.86
C GLU A 289 -3.48 -0.15 21.99
N LYS A 290 -3.23 -0.24 20.68
CA LYS A 290 -4.25 -0.56 19.68
C LYS A 290 -4.64 -2.04 19.57
N ILE A 291 -3.82 -2.99 20.03
CA ILE A 291 -4.11 -4.43 19.87
C ILE A 291 -5.49 -4.84 20.43
N ASN A 292 -5.94 -4.22 21.52
CA ASN A 292 -7.25 -4.50 22.13
C ASN A 292 -8.45 -3.96 21.32
N GLU A 293 -8.24 -3.09 20.33
CA GLU A 293 -9.31 -2.56 19.48
C GLU A 293 -9.57 -3.49 18.27
N PHE A 294 -8.50 -4.08 17.70
CA PHE A 294 -8.60 -4.87 16.46
C PHE A 294 -8.46 -6.38 16.65
N HIS A 295 -7.77 -6.89 17.68
CA HIS A 295 -7.86 -8.32 18.02
C HIS A 295 -9.13 -8.59 18.83
N LYS A 296 -9.95 -9.54 18.37
CA LYS A 296 -11.20 -9.95 19.02
C LYS A 296 -11.14 -11.45 19.25
N ALA A 297 -11.27 -11.89 20.50
CA ALA A 297 -11.34 -13.30 20.84
C ALA A 297 -12.52 -13.58 21.79
N ASN A 298 -13.03 -14.82 21.73
CA ASN A 298 -14.10 -15.31 22.59
C ASN A 298 -13.86 -16.78 22.95
N VAL A 299 -14.22 -17.17 24.17
CA VAL A 299 -14.15 -18.56 24.63
C VAL A 299 -15.20 -19.42 23.93
N GLU A 300 -14.80 -20.60 23.46
CA GLU A 300 -15.70 -21.67 23.03
C GLU A 300 -15.89 -22.70 24.15
N ASN A 301 -14.80 -23.16 24.77
CA ASN A 301 -14.80 -23.97 25.98
C ASN A 301 -13.51 -23.72 26.78
N CYS A 302 -13.66 -23.15 27.98
CA CYS A 302 -12.54 -22.75 28.83
C CYS A 302 -11.76 -23.95 29.38
N LYS A 303 -12.44 -25.07 29.64
CA LYS A 303 -11.82 -26.29 30.16
C LYS A 303 -10.95 -26.98 29.11
N ASP A 304 -11.42 -27.01 27.86
CA ASP A 304 -10.70 -27.55 26.71
C ASP A 304 -9.68 -26.55 26.12
N GLN A 305 -9.55 -25.34 26.70
CA GLN A 305 -8.77 -24.21 26.16
C GLN A 305 -9.13 -23.83 24.71
N LYS A 306 -10.38 -24.04 24.29
CA LYS A 306 -10.87 -23.68 22.94
C LYS A 306 -11.36 -22.25 22.88
N TYR A 307 -10.95 -21.53 21.84
CA TYR A 307 -11.35 -20.15 21.60
C TYR A 307 -11.50 -19.88 20.11
N ARG A 308 -12.31 -18.86 19.81
CA ARG A 308 -12.38 -18.23 18.48
C ARG A 308 -11.56 -16.94 18.52
N SER A 309 -10.69 -16.74 17.55
CA SER A 309 -9.92 -15.51 17.35
C SER A 309 -10.22 -14.92 15.96
N TYR A 310 -10.23 -13.59 15.89
CA TYR A 310 -10.36 -12.81 14.66
C TYR A 310 -9.54 -11.52 14.77
N LEU A 311 -8.92 -11.13 13.66
CA LEU A 311 -8.20 -9.88 13.52
C LEU A 311 -8.98 -8.92 12.61
N SER A 312 -9.51 -7.86 13.21
CA SER A 312 -10.32 -6.81 12.58
C SER A 312 -9.43 -5.80 11.83
N ALA A 313 -8.63 -6.30 10.90
CA ALA A 313 -7.64 -5.59 10.09
C ALA A 313 -7.61 -6.14 8.65
N LYS A 314 -6.86 -5.49 7.75
CA LYS A 314 -6.60 -5.95 6.38
C LYS A 314 -5.09 -6.11 6.12
N TYR A 315 -4.76 -6.81 5.03
CA TYR A 315 -3.39 -7.03 4.54
C TYR A 315 -2.48 -7.78 5.51
N TYR A 316 -2.95 -8.91 6.04
CA TYR A 316 -2.18 -9.84 6.86
C TYR A 316 -2.35 -11.29 6.38
N MET A 317 -1.44 -12.16 6.83
CA MET A 317 -1.44 -13.60 6.58
C MET A 317 -1.65 -14.39 7.88
N PRO A 318 -2.20 -15.62 7.85
CA PRO A 318 -2.88 -16.24 6.72
C PRO A 318 -4.28 -15.63 6.52
N GLY A 319 -4.49 -14.96 5.37
CA GLY A 319 -5.69 -14.15 5.14
C GLY A 319 -5.66 -13.44 3.78
N ASN A 320 -6.56 -12.47 3.59
CA ASN A 320 -6.68 -11.74 2.34
C ASN A 320 -5.53 -10.73 2.17
N PHE A 321 -4.53 -11.13 1.38
CA PHE A 321 -3.44 -10.26 0.94
C PHE A 321 -3.18 -10.39 -0.57
N SER A 322 -3.65 -9.40 -1.33
CA SER A 322 -3.29 -9.15 -2.73
C SER A 322 -2.51 -7.83 -2.82
N ILE A 323 -1.55 -7.75 -3.75
CA ILE A 323 -0.76 -6.54 -4.02
C ILE A 323 -1.26 -5.94 -5.33
N SER A 324 -1.57 -4.64 -5.35
CA SER A 324 -1.88 -3.93 -6.60
C SER A 324 -0.74 -4.07 -7.64
N PRO A 325 -1.05 -4.17 -8.94
CA PRO A 325 -0.05 -4.01 -9.99
C PRO A 325 0.62 -2.61 -9.92
N PRO A 326 1.80 -2.42 -10.57
CA PRO A 326 2.38 -1.09 -10.79
C PRO A 326 1.37 -0.11 -11.38
N VAL A 327 1.57 1.19 -11.14
CA VAL A 327 0.76 2.24 -11.78
C VAL A 327 0.97 2.27 -13.30
N GLU A 328 2.11 1.77 -13.77
CA GLU A 328 2.50 1.63 -15.18
C GLU A 328 1.52 0.68 -15.92
N ASP A 329 1.12 -0.44 -15.31
CA ASP A 329 0.25 -1.47 -15.91
C ASP A 329 -1.18 -1.00 -16.23
N TYR A 330 -1.72 -0.04 -15.47
CA TYR A 330 -3.14 0.34 -15.54
C TYR A 330 -3.42 1.83 -15.80
N LEU A 331 -2.41 2.70 -15.74
CA LEU A 331 -2.51 4.10 -16.16
C LEU A 331 -1.78 4.27 -17.49
N ASN A 332 -2.46 3.99 -18.61
CA ASN A 332 -1.91 3.96 -19.98
C ASN A 332 -1.35 5.28 -20.54
N TRP A 333 -1.19 6.31 -19.70
CA TRP A 333 -0.51 7.58 -19.98
C TRP A 333 0.83 7.69 -19.22
N ILE A 334 1.13 6.78 -18.28
CA ILE A 334 2.42 6.64 -17.60
C ILE A 334 3.27 5.67 -18.41
N LYS A 335 4.51 6.08 -18.72
CA LYS A 335 5.53 5.22 -19.34
C LYS A 335 6.39 4.51 -18.28
N THR A 336 6.77 5.24 -17.23
CA THR A 336 7.44 4.72 -16.02
C THR A 336 7.17 5.63 -14.82
N ALA A 337 7.00 5.10 -13.61
CA ALA A 337 6.80 5.84 -12.36
C ALA A 337 7.66 5.23 -11.24
N ARG A 338 8.82 5.84 -10.95
CA ARG A 338 9.87 5.22 -10.11
C ARG A 338 10.50 6.26 -9.17
N ILE A 339 10.92 5.84 -7.98
CA ILE A 339 11.75 6.69 -7.12
C ILE A 339 13.13 6.85 -7.79
N TYR A 340 13.69 8.06 -7.79
CA TYR A 340 14.99 8.30 -8.40
C TYR A 340 16.10 7.45 -7.74
N LYS A 341 17.02 6.85 -8.52
CA LYS A 341 18.00 5.83 -8.05
C LYS A 341 19.09 6.32 -7.08
N ASN A 342 19.02 7.55 -6.58
CA ASN A 342 19.95 8.06 -5.56
C ASN A 342 19.50 7.59 -4.17
N SER A 343 20.43 7.14 -3.31
CA SER A 343 20.14 6.72 -1.93
C SER A 343 19.54 7.82 -1.05
N MET A 344 19.78 9.10 -1.39
CA MET A 344 19.13 10.27 -0.77
C MET A 344 17.93 10.82 -1.56
N ALA A 345 17.41 10.12 -2.58
CA ALA A 345 16.36 10.63 -3.45
C ALA A 345 15.14 11.16 -2.66
N ARG A 346 14.82 12.43 -2.88
CA ARG A 346 13.65 13.14 -2.35
C ARG A 346 12.52 13.25 -3.37
N GLU A 347 12.67 12.59 -4.51
CA GLU A 347 11.81 12.74 -5.68
C GLU A 347 11.45 11.38 -6.28
N ALA A 348 10.22 11.28 -6.78
CA ALA A 348 9.79 10.25 -7.72
C ALA A 348 9.61 10.86 -9.10
N ILE A 349 10.13 10.20 -10.12
CA ILE A 349 10.01 10.63 -11.51
C ILE A 349 8.93 9.77 -12.17
N VAL A 350 7.89 10.44 -12.66
CA VAL A 350 6.88 9.85 -13.55
C VAL A 350 7.18 10.35 -14.95
N THR A 351 7.64 9.47 -15.84
CA THR A 351 7.74 9.74 -17.27
C THR A 351 6.38 9.43 -17.91
N LEU A 352 5.84 10.39 -18.64
CA LEU A 352 4.55 10.23 -19.33
C LEU A 352 4.78 9.67 -20.75
N ASP A 353 3.84 8.85 -21.20
CA ASP A 353 3.77 8.32 -22.58
C ASP A 353 2.94 9.22 -23.50
N ARG A 354 2.12 10.11 -22.92
CA ARG A 354 1.31 11.11 -23.63
C ARG A 354 1.41 12.49 -22.98
N GLY A 355 1.28 13.54 -23.77
CA GLY A 355 1.21 14.93 -23.31
C GLY A 355 0.61 15.85 -24.36
N ASN A 356 0.16 17.04 -23.94
CA ASN A 356 -0.30 18.09 -24.85
C ASN A 356 0.86 18.67 -25.67
N ASN A 357 0.60 19.20 -26.85
CA ASN A 357 1.63 19.84 -27.67
C ASN A 357 2.21 21.07 -26.97
N LEU A 358 3.53 21.23 -27.02
CA LEU A 358 4.22 22.43 -26.53
C LEU A 358 4.29 23.47 -27.63
N HIS A 359 4.14 24.75 -27.26
CA HIS A 359 4.38 25.87 -28.16
C HIS A 359 5.88 26.20 -28.16
N ILE A 360 6.46 26.26 -29.35
CA ILE A 360 7.88 26.49 -29.58
C ILE A 360 8.04 27.75 -30.43
N SER A 361 9.03 28.57 -30.08
CA SER A 361 9.50 29.68 -30.91
C SER A 361 11.00 29.52 -31.14
N LEU A 362 11.42 29.52 -32.41
CA LEU A 362 12.82 29.55 -32.83
C LEU A 362 13.20 30.94 -33.34
N ASN A 363 14.38 31.39 -32.94
CA ASN A 363 14.95 32.66 -33.34
C ASN A 363 16.48 32.58 -33.51
N LEU A 364 17.07 33.62 -34.12
CA LEU A 364 18.50 33.74 -34.36
C LEU A 364 19.08 34.88 -33.52
N ASN A 365 20.18 34.61 -32.82
CA ASN A 365 20.86 35.61 -32.00
C ASN A 365 21.64 36.63 -32.86
N GLU A 366 22.08 36.24 -34.06
CA GLU A 366 22.65 37.12 -35.07
C GLU A 366 21.69 37.25 -36.26
N ASN A 367 20.91 38.34 -36.30
CA ASN A 367 19.96 38.64 -37.36
C ASN A 367 20.66 39.29 -38.57
N ILE A 368 21.51 38.53 -39.26
CA ILE A 368 22.17 38.95 -40.52
C ILE A 368 21.15 38.92 -41.66
N ASP A 369 21.08 39.98 -42.46
CA ASP A 369 20.17 40.06 -43.61
C ASP A 369 20.37 38.87 -44.58
N GLY A 370 19.27 38.19 -44.90
CA GLY A 370 19.24 36.98 -45.73
C GLY A 370 19.23 35.65 -44.96
N ASN A 371 19.57 35.65 -43.66
CA ASN A 371 19.43 34.46 -42.81
C ASN A 371 17.97 33.99 -42.76
N HIS A 372 17.70 32.71 -43.04
CA HIS A 372 16.34 32.17 -42.93
C HIS A 372 16.29 30.67 -42.61
N PHE A 373 15.18 30.29 -41.97
CA PHE A 373 14.82 28.91 -41.67
C PHE A 373 13.92 28.33 -42.78
N GLU A 374 14.31 27.20 -43.35
CA GLU A 374 13.46 26.35 -44.21
C GLU A 374 13.12 25.07 -43.43
N PHE A 375 11.83 24.71 -43.34
CA PHE A 375 11.36 23.55 -42.58
C PHE A 375 11.01 22.39 -43.51
N PHE A 376 11.38 21.18 -43.09
CA PHE A 376 11.24 19.97 -43.89
C PHE A 376 10.40 18.91 -43.18
N HIS A 377 9.66 18.13 -43.96
CA HIS A 377 8.99 16.92 -43.49
C HIS A 377 9.21 15.76 -44.46
N ASN A 378 8.99 14.54 -43.96
CA ASN A 378 8.89 13.35 -44.79
C ASN A 378 7.41 13.07 -45.11
N SER A 379 7.17 12.20 -46.10
CA SER A 379 5.83 11.70 -46.40
C SER A 379 5.49 10.51 -45.49
N SER A 380 4.31 10.57 -44.88
CA SER A 380 3.80 9.53 -43.98
C SER A 380 3.39 8.25 -44.73
N LYS A 381 3.46 7.09 -44.08
CA LYS A 381 3.20 5.77 -44.68
C LYS A 381 2.56 4.80 -43.67
N ILE A 382 1.72 3.91 -44.17
CA ILE A 382 1.16 2.74 -43.45
C ILE A 382 0.92 1.60 -44.47
N ARG A 383 1.19 0.34 -44.08
CA ARG A 383 0.92 -0.84 -44.92
C ARG A 383 -0.33 -1.60 -44.51
N ASP A 384 -0.56 -1.75 -43.20
CA ASP A 384 -1.72 -2.42 -42.61
C ASP A 384 -1.82 -2.08 -41.11
N PHE A 385 -2.93 -2.45 -40.46
CA PHE A 385 -3.05 -2.43 -39.00
C PHE A 385 -3.97 -3.56 -38.51
N LEU A 386 -3.76 -3.97 -37.26
CA LEU A 386 -4.64 -4.89 -36.52
C LEU A 386 -4.85 -4.34 -35.11
N GLY A 387 -5.97 -4.66 -34.48
CA GLY A 387 -6.23 -4.23 -33.11
C GLY A 387 -7.59 -4.67 -32.56
N THR A 388 -7.88 -4.25 -31.33
CA THR A 388 -9.10 -4.55 -30.58
C THR A 388 -9.51 -3.34 -29.75
N ILE A 389 -10.82 -3.05 -29.70
CA ILE A 389 -11.38 -2.12 -28.72
C ILE A 389 -11.51 -2.87 -27.40
N ILE A 390 -10.97 -2.31 -26.32
CA ILE A 390 -10.94 -2.91 -24.99
C ILE A 390 -11.56 -1.94 -23.98
N VAL A 391 -12.38 -2.48 -23.11
CA VAL A 391 -12.68 -1.95 -21.77
C VAL A 391 -12.09 -2.92 -20.75
N ASP A 392 -11.16 -2.44 -19.93
CA ASP A 392 -10.52 -3.27 -18.89
C ASP A 392 -11.35 -3.33 -17.59
N SER A 393 -10.90 -4.13 -16.61
CA SER A 393 -11.57 -4.29 -15.31
C SER A 393 -11.54 -3.04 -14.42
N ARG A 394 -11.00 -1.93 -14.93
CA ARG A 394 -10.91 -0.60 -14.29
C ARG A 394 -11.59 0.49 -15.11
N SER A 395 -12.39 0.10 -16.11
CA SER A 395 -13.17 0.97 -17.00
C SER A 395 -12.35 1.85 -17.95
N ASN A 396 -11.05 1.57 -18.16
CA ASN A 396 -10.29 2.26 -19.20
C ASN A 396 -10.80 1.81 -20.59
N ARG A 397 -11.34 2.75 -21.39
CA ARG A 397 -11.81 2.48 -22.77
C ARG A 397 -10.76 2.90 -23.79
N PHE A 398 -10.23 1.96 -24.56
CA PHE A 398 -9.15 2.22 -25.52
C PHE A 398 -9.16 1.29 -26.74
N PHE A 399 -8.54 1.74 -27.83
CA PHE A 399 -8.17 0.92 -28.97
C PHE A 399 -6.70 0.50 -28.79
N ASN A 400 -6.46 -0.80 -28.61
CA ASN A 400 -5.12 -1.38 -28.67
C ASN A 400 -4.83 -1.71 -30.14
N VAL A 401 -3.85 -1.05 -30.75
CA VAL A 401 -3.54 -1.19 -32.18
C VAL A 401 -2.07 -1.50 -32.41
N THR A 402 -1.80 -2.37 -33.39
CA THR A 402 -0.48 -2.58 -33.98
C THR A 402 -0.54 -2.16 -35.45
N VAL A 403 0.24 -1.13 -35.78
CA VAL A 403 0.43 -0.67 -37.17
C VAL A 403 1.65 -1.36 -37.77
N TYR A 404 1.56 -1.69 -39.06
CA TYR A 404 2.60 -2.39 -39.81
C TYR A 404 3.12 -1.56 -40.98
N GLY A 405 4.43 -1.58 -41.22
CA GLY A 405 5.07 -0.79 -42.27
C GLY A 405 4.74 0.70 -42.16
N ALA A 406 4.79 1.24 -40.95
CA ALA A 406 4.29 2.55 -40.57
C ALA A 406 5.42 3.57 -40.35
N SER A 407 5.19 4.84 -40.70
CA SER A 407 6.11 5.96 -40.44
C SER A 407 5.35 7.29 -40.59
N GLY A 408 5.63 8.28 -39.74
CA GLY A 408 5.02 9.60 -39.79
C GLY A 408 3.65 9.71 -39.14
N ILE A 409 2.81 10.58 -39.70
CA ILE A 409 1.47 10.94 -39.22
C ILE A 409 0.43 9.96 -39.78
N ILE A 410 -0.38 9.38 -38.90
CA ILE A 410 -1.42 8.41 -39.25
C ILE A 410 -2.74 8.85 -38.62
N ASP A 411 -3.72 9.17 -39.46
CA ASP A 411 -5.07 9.54 -39.06
C ASP A 411 -5.97 8.31 -39.00
N GLY A 412 -6.83 8.27 -37.99
CA GLY A 412 -7.81 7.21 -37.77
C GLY A 412 -9.22 7.75 -37.56
N MET A 413 -10.19 7.06 -38.14
CA MET A 413 -11.62 7.36 -38.08
C MET A 413 -12.36 6.15 -37.51
N VAL A 414 -13.09 6.35 -36.41
CA VAL A 414 -13.96 5.32 -35.80
C VAL A 414 -15.38 5.50 -36.32
N LYS A 415 -15.95 4.43 -36.88
CA LYS A 415 -17.31 4.40 -37.43
C LYS A 415 -18.37 4.11 -36.37
N TYR A 416 -19.60 4.54 -36.62
CA TYR A 416 -20.75 4.17 -35.78
C TYR A 416 -21.08 2.67 -35.84
N SER A 417 -20.91 2.01 -36.99
CA SER A 417 -21.21 0.59 -37.19
C SER A 417 -20.05 -0.16 -37.86
N THR A 418 -20.29 -1.40 -38.30
CA THR A 418 -19.36 -2.19 -39.14
C THR A 418 -19.39 -1.82 -40.62
N GLU A 419 -20.20 -0.84 -41.04
CA GLU A 419 -20.34 -0.41 -42.44
C GLU A 419 -19.35 0.71 -42.80
N ASN A 420 -18.76 0.64 -43.99
CA ASN A 420 -17.78 1.65 -44.45
C ASN A 420 -18.39 3.05 -44.63
N ASN A 421 -19.65 3.11 -45.09
CA ASN A 421 -20.38 4.35 -45.32
C ASN A 421 -21.00 4.94 -44.04
N ALA A 422 -20.83 4.29 -42.88
CA ALA A 422 -21.32 4.80 -41.61
C ALA A 422 -20.67 6.15 -41.24
N THR A 423 -21.35 6.90 -40.38
CA THR A 423 -20.84 8.17 -39.83
C THR A 423 -19.60 7.95 -38.98
N ASN A 424 -18.69 8.92 -39.00
CA ASN A 424 -17.53 8.95 -38.11
C ASN A 424 -18.00 9.48 -36.74
N ILE A 425 -17.78 8.73 -35.66
CA ILE A 425 -18.14 9.13 -34.28
C ILE A 425 -16.95 9.66 -33.48
N TYR A 426 -15.73 9.29 -33.88
CA TYR A 426 -14.50 9.79 -33.30
C TYR A 426 -13.38 9.79 -34.35
N THR A 427 -12.45 10.73 -34.20
CA THR A 427 -11.26 10.84 -35.04
C THR A 427 -10.04 11.03 -34.14
N PHE A 428 -8.92 10.43 -34.52
CA PHE A 428 -7.66 10.52 -33.81
C PHE A 428 -6.50 10.62 -34.80
N THR A 429 -5.39 11.20 -34.37
CA THR A 429 -4.12 11.20 -35.11
C THR A 429 -3.05 10.60 -34.21
N THR A 430 -2.19 9.75 -34.77
CA THR A 430 -1.06 9.13 -34.07
C THR A 430 0.22 9.26 -34.88
N TYR A 431 1.36 9.10 -34.21
CA TYR A 431 2.69 9.43 -34.74
C TYR A 431 3.66 8.25 -34.60
N VAL A 432 4.33 7.89 -35.68
CA VAL A 432 5.43 6.91 -35.71
C VAL A 432 6.72 7.63 -36.09
N SER A 433 7.61 7.82 -35.11
CA SER A 433 8.82 8.65 -35.26
C SER A 433 10.01 7.97 -35.97
N ASP A 434 9.89 6.67 -36.27
CA ASP A 434 10.88 5.92 -37.05
C ASP A 434 10.93 6.42 -38.50
N LEU A 435 12.12 6.74 -39.02
CA LEU A 435 12.29 7.13 -40.43
C LEU A 435 11.95 5.98 -41.39
N THR A 436 12.33 4.76 -41.03
CA THR A 436 12.04 3.54 -41.77
C THR A 436 10.66 3.00 -41.39
N ALA A 437 9.96 2.41 -42.38
CA ALA A 437 8.63 1.85 -42.19
C ALA A 437 8.66 0.67 -41.21
N SER A 438 8.24 0.89 -39.96
CA SER A 438 8.39 -0.04 -38.85
C SER A 438 7.06 -0.72 -38.45
N ASN A 439 7.12 -1.65 -37.50
CA ASN A 439 5.93 -2.21 -36.86
C ASN A 439 5.88 -1.70 -35.41
N ARG A 440 4.79 -1.06 -35.00
CA ARG A 440 4.63 -0.47 -33.66
C ARG A 440 3.25 -0.78 -33.07
N SER A 441 3.24 -1.18 -31.80
CA SER A 441 2.01 -1.30 -31.00
C SER A 441 1.83 -0.04 -30.15
N MET A 442 0.59 0.41 -30.00
CA MET A 442 0.23 1.65 -29.28
C MET A 442 -1.21 1.59 -28.76
N ILE A 443 -1.49 2.36 -27.72
CA ILE A 443 -2.82 2.48 -27.12
C ILE A 443 -3.40 3.86 -27.45
N ILE A 444 -4.59 3.89 -28.04
CA ILE A 444 -5.35 5.11 -28.35
C ILE A 444 -6.56 5.19 -27.40
N PRO A 445 -6.74 6.26 -26.61
CA PRO A 445 -7.91 6.42 -25.74
C PRO A 445 -9.17 6.62 -26.59
N LEU A 446 -10.31 6.10 -26.14
CA LEU A 446 -11.59 6.22 -26.85
C LEU A 446 -12.67 6.90 -25.99
N PRO A 447 -13.44 7.85 -26.53
CA PRO A 447 -14.55 8.48 -25.83
C PRO A 447 -15.73 7.50 -25.61
N ALA A 448 -16.57 7.80 -24.61
CA ALA A 448 -17.71 6.96 -24.23
C ALA A 448 -18.74 6.70 -25.35
N ILE A 449 -18.82 7.57 -26.37
CA ILE A 449 -19.64 7.38 -27.58
C ILE A 449 -19.24 6.15 -28.41
N VAL A 450 -18.05 5.59 -28.19
CA VAL A 450 -17.66 4.28 -28.75
C VAL A 450 -18.21 3.18 -27.84
N GLU A 451 -19.53 2.97 -27.92
CA GLU A 451 -20.27 1.98 -27.14
C GLU A 451 -19.89 0.55 -27.54
N ASN A 452 -20.54 -0.45 -26.93
CA ASN A 452 -20.32 -1.86 -27.18
C ASN A 452 -20.58 -2.30 -28.64
N GLY A 453 -20.10 -3.52 -28.95
CA GLY A 453 -20.22 -4.17 -30.26
C GLY A 453 -19.04 -3.88 -31.21
N PRO A 454 -18.82 -4.73 -32.23
CA PRO A 454 -17.75 -4.53 -33.21
C PRO A 454 -18.04 -3.30 -34.07
N ARG A 455 -16.99 -2.54 -34.41
CA ARG A 455 -17.07 -1.28 -35.17
C ARG A 455 -16.00 -1.24 -36.23
N MET A 456 -16.27 -0.57 -37.35
CA MET A 456 -15.21 -0.33 -38.34
C MET A 456 -14.30 0.81 -37.87
N ILE A 457 -13.00 0.61 -38.02
CA ILE A 457 -12.00 1.67 -37.92
C ILE A 457 -11.31 1.76 -39.28
N CYS A 458 -11.10 2.98 -39.77
CA CYS A 458 -10.33 3.26 -40.97
C CYS A 458 -9.09 4.08 -40.61
N MET A 459 -7.92 3.70 -41.11
CA MET A 459 -6.65 4.39 -40.87
C MET A 459 -5.96 4.72 -42.19
N LYS A 460 -5.40 5.92 -42.28
CA LYS A 460 -4.63 6.42 -43.44
C LYS A 460 -3.38 7.13 -42.94
N ALA A 461 -2.35 7.21 -43.79
CA ALA A 461 -1.28 8.17 -43.55
C ALA A 461 -1.71 9.57 -44.03
N ASP A 462 -1.09 10.63 -43.48
CA ASP A 462 -1.29 11.99 -44.00
C ASP A 462 -0.95 12.07 -45.51
N GLU A 463 -1.57 13.03 -46.20
CA GLU A 463 -1.53 13.27 -47.65
C GLU A 463 -2.16 12.15 -48.52
N ILE A 464 -2.57 11.02 -47.93
CA ILE A 464 -3.32 9.98 -48.63
C ILE A 464 -4.83 10.33 -48.69
N ALA A 465 -5.41 10.20 -49.87
CA ALA A 465 -6.85 10.38 -50.10
C ALA A 465 -7.69 9.29 -49.39
N ASP A 466 -8.86 9.64 -48.87
CA ASP A 466 -9.69 8.76 -48.02
C ASP A 466 -10.14 7.46 -48.70
N GLN A 467 -10.19 7.43 -50.04
CA GLN A 467 -10.47 6.22 -50.82
C GLN A 467 -9.41 5.12 -50.65
N ASN A 468 -8.19 5.50 -50.28
CA ASN A 468 -7.07 4.60 -50.00
C ASN A 468 -6.87 4.35 -48.49
N ALA A 469 -7.83 4.76 -47.64
CA ALA A 469 -7.79 4.42 -46.22
C ALA A 469 -7.96 2.91 -46.03
N ILE A 470 -7.12 2.33 -45.17
CA ILE A 470 -7.20 0.92 -44.79
C ILE A 470 -8.34 0.81 -43.78
N CYS A 471 -9.38 0.02 -44.06
CA CYS A 471 -10.52 -0.16 -43.16
C CYS A 471 -10.60 -1.60 -42.65
N ARG A 472 -10.81 -1.76 -41.34
CA ARG A 472 -10.92 -3.06 -40.65
C ARG A 472 -12.13 -3.04 -39.71
N VAL A 473 -12.86 -4.15 -39.63
CA VAL A 473 -13.85 -4.37 -38.56
C VAL A 473 -13.10 -4.83 -37.32
N ILE A 474 -13.17 -4.03 -36.26
CA ILE A 474 -12.46 -4.22 -35.00
C ILE A 474 -13.40 -4.81 -33.96
N GLN A 475 -12.95 -5.86 -33.27
CA GLN A 475 -13.71 -6.52 -32.22
C GLN A 475 -13.69 -5.72 -30.92
N TYR A 476 -14.76 -5.85 -30.15
CA TYR A 476 -14.95 -5.19 -28.86
C TYR A 476 -14.89 -6.22 -27.73
N HIS A 477 -14.05 -5.98 -26.73
CA HIS A 477 -13.89 -6.82 -25.55
C HIS A 477 -14.07 -5.98 -24.28
N GLU A 478 -14.95 -6.40 -23.38
CA GLU A 478 -15.22 -5.70 -22.12
C GLU A 478 -15.08 -6.67 -20.96
N SER A 479 -14.16 -6.36 -20.05
CA SER A 479 -13.95 -7.08 -18.80
C SER A 479 -14.88 -6.53 -17.72
N PRO A 480 -15.49 -7.37 -16.86
CA PRO A 480 -16.27 -6.88 -15.74
C PRO A 480 -15.40 -6.07 -14.76
N LEU A 481 -16.00 -5.08 -14.11
CA LEU A 481 -15.37 -4.27 -13.07
C LEU A 481 -14.88 -5.17 -11.92
N GLU A 482 -13.64 -4.97 -11.48
CA GLU A 482 -13.04 -5.67 -10.34
C GLU A 482 -13.61 -5.10 -9.02
N ILE A 483 -14.30 -5.94 -8.22
CA ILE A 483 -14.95 -5.52 -6.97
C ILE A 483 -14.47 -6.40 -5.81
N ASP A 484 -13.57 -5.85 -4.99
CA ASP A 484 -13.04 -6.50 -3.77
C ASP A 484 -14.07 -6.53 -2.63
N LEU A 485 -14.98 -7.51 -2.66
CA LEU A 485 -15.85 -7.84 -1.51
C LEU A 485 -15.08 -8.67 -0.48
N ILE A 486 -14.82 -8.10 0.70
CA ILE A 486 -14.01 -8.70 1.77
C ILE A 486 -14.89 -9.12 2.96
N GLU A 487 -15.06 -10.43 3.16
CA GLU A 487 -15.67 -11.01 4.36
C GLU A 487 -14.62 -11.37 5.41
N GLY A 488 -14.83 -10.93 6.66
CA GLY A 488 -14.01 -11.34 7.80
C GLY A 488 -14.40 -12.73 8.32
N LYS A 489 -13.44 -13.65 8.42
CA LYS A 489 -13.68 -15.04 8.85
C LYS A 489 -13.11 -15.28 10.26
N TRP A 490 -13.90 -15.93 11.12
CA TRP A 490 -13.45 -16.38 12.43
C TRP A 490 -12.60 -17.65 12.31
N HIS A 491 -11.57 -17.77 13.15
CA HIS A 491 -10.74 -18.96 13.25
C HIS A 491 -10.91 -19.62 14.61
N GLU A 492 -11.22 -20.92 14.62
CA GLU A 492 -11.26 -21.76 15.82
C GLU A 492 -9.86 -22.30 16.12
N MET A 493 -9.44 -22.23 17.37
CA MET A 493 -8.10 -22.57 17.83
C MET A 493 -8.13 -23.24 19.21
N ILE A 494 -7.06 -23.99 19.52
CA ILE A 494 -6.88 -24.70 20.79
C ILE A 494 -5.61 -24.18 21.46
N GLY A 495 -5.75 -23.59 22.65
CA GLY A 495 -4.66 -23.05 23.45
C GLY A 495 -4.03 -24.09 24.36
N THR A 496 -2.85 -23.80 24.91
CA THR A 496 -2.15 -24.71 25.83
C THR A 496 -1.77 -24.01 27.13
N CYS A 497 -2.53 -24.23 28.21
CA CYS A 497 -2.22 -23.73 29.54
C CYS A 497 -2.11 -24.88 30.57
N PRO A 498 -0.89 -25.34 30.93
CA PRO A 498 -0.73 -26.42 31.92
C PRO A 498 -1.00 -25.98 33.37
N THR A 499 -1.15 -24.69 33.62
CA THR A 499 -1.35 -24.10 34.97
C THR A 499 -2.73 -23.47 35.20
N CYS A 500 -3.52 -23.24 34.16
CA CYS A 500 -4.89 -22.75 34.27
C CYS A 500 -5.84 -23.86 34.77
N ASN A 501 -6.97 -23.48 35.39
CA ASN A 501 -8.03 -24.42 35.81
C ASN A 501 -7.57 -25.55 36.77
N GLN A 502 -6.39 -25.44 37.39
CA GLN A 502 -5.91 -26.43 38.37
C GLN A 502 -6.78 -26.41 39.63
N VAL A 503 -7.10 -27.58 40.17
CA VAL A 503 -7.95 -27.73 41.37
C VAL A 503 -7.17 -27.33 42.62
N ASN A 504 -7.12 -26.03 42.85
CA ASN A 504 -6.42 -25.41 43.97
C ASN A 504 -7.18 -25.68 45.29
N PHE A 505 -6.47 -25.74 46.43
CA PHE A 505 -7.09 -26.05 47.74
C PHE A 505 -8.24 -25.09 48.10
N TYR A 506 -8.15 -23.83 47.65
CA TYR A 506 -9.22 -22.83 47.80
C TYR A 506 -10.52 -23.20 47.05
N GLY A 507 -10.43 -23.91 45.92
CA GLY A 507 -11.58 -24.41 45.18
C GLY A 507 -12.32 -25.51 45.96
N ILE A 508 -11.58 -26.42 46.61
CA ILE A 508 -12.16 -27.42 47.52
C ILE A 508 -12.82 -26.71 48.72
N MET A 509 -12.18 -25.65 49.24
CA MET A 509 -12.74 -24.81 50.31
C MET A 509 -14.06 -24.10 49.91
N LYS A 510 -14.23 -23.74 48.62
CA LYS A 510 -15.48 -23.17 48.06
C LYS A 510 -16.62 -24.21 48.10
N PHE A 511 -16.33 -25.47 47.77
CA PHE A 511 -17.30 -26.58 47.88
C PHE A 511 -17.63 -26.98 49.33
N LEU A 512 -16.73 -26.75 50.29
CA LEU A 512 -16.95 -27.04 51.71
C LEU A 512 -17.59 -25.88 52.50
N ASN A 513 -17.91 -24.76 51.85
CA ASN A 513 -18.49 -23.59 52.51
C ASN A 513 -20.04 -23.57 52.34
N PRO A 514 -20.83 -23.82 53.40
CA PRO A 514 -22.28 -23.93 53.30
C PRO A 514 -22.98 -22.61 52.89
N ALA A 515 -22.30 -21.45 53.00
CA ALA A 515 -22.84 -20.18 52.52
C ALA A 515 -22.99 -20.12 50.99
N TYR A 516 -22.32 -21.00 50.23
CA TYR A 516 -22.50 -21.13 48.78
C TYR A 516 -23.60 -22.12 48.40
N TRP A 517 -23.84 -23.16 49.22
CA TRP A 517 -24.89 -24.17 48.95
C TRP A 517 -26.31 -23.59 48.93
N ILE A 518 -26.54 -22.49 49.64
CA ILE A 518 -27.86 -21.88 49.88
C ILE A 518 -28.18 -20.77 48.87
N LYS A 519 -27.20 -20.27 48.10
CA LYS A 519 -27.36 -19.09 47.23
C LYS A 519 -27.91 -19.35 45.82
N GLY A 520 -28.36 -20.57 45.53
CA GLY A 520 -28.94 -20.96 44.22
C GLY A 520 -30.47 -21.09 44.17
N ILE A 521 -31.18 -20.87 45.28
CA ILE A 521 -32.62 -21.18 45.36
C ILE A 521 -33.47 -20.04 44.77
N SER A 522 -33.76 -20.11 43.48
CA SER A 522 -34.68 -19.20 42.77
C SER A 522 -36.00 -19.87 42.33
N SER A 523 -36.11 -21.20 42.42
CA SER A 523 -37.34 -21.96 42.14
C SER A 523 -37.73 -22.87 43.31
N LEU A 524 -39.04 -23.04 43.51
CA LEU A 524 -39.59 -23.97 44.51
C LEU A 524 -39.32 -25.45 44.18
N ASN A 525 -39.07 -25.77 42.90
CA ASN A 525 -38.87 -27.14 42.45
C ASN A 525 -37.44 -27.63 42.78
N ASP A 526 -36.44 -26.75 42.63
CA ASP A 526 -35.04 -27.06 42.92
C ASP A 526 -34.79 -27.19 44.43
N GLY A 527 -35.50 -26.39 45.25
CA GLY A 527 -35.45 -26.51 46.71
C GLY A 527 -35.88 -27.90 47.21
N VAL A 528 -36.92 -28.51 46.63
CA VAL A 528 -37.35 -29.89 46.97
C VAL A 528 -36.28 -30.91 46.56
N LYS A 529 -35.67 -30.75 45.38
CA LYS A 529 -34.62 -31.62 44.88
C LYS A 529 -33.36 -31.57 45.78
N GLN A 530 -32.93 -30.37 46.18
CA GLN A 530 -31.77 -30.21 47.05
C GLN A 530 -32.03 -30.74 48.48
N ILE A 531 -33.27 -30.65 48.99
CA ILE A 531 -33.67 -31.28 50.27
C ILE A 531 -33.64 -32.82 50.16
N THR A 532 -34.09 -33.40 49.05
CA THR A 532 -34.02 -34.86 48.85
C THR A 532 -32.58 -35.36 48.71
N GLU A 533 -31.70 -34.63 48.02
CA GLU A 533 -30.27 -34.95 47.96
C GLU A 533 -29.58 -34.84 49.34
N LEU A 534 -29.92 -33.82 50.14
CA LEU A 534 -29.43 -33.70 51.52
C LEU A 534 -29.92 -34.84 52.43
N MET A 535 -31.19 -35.23 52.30
CA MET A 535 -31.76 -36.39 53.03
C MET A 535 -31.11 -37.71 52.62
N VAL A 536 -30.80 -37.90 51.33
CA VAL A 536 -30.02 -39.06 50.85
C VAL A 536 -28.60 -39.03 51.44
N TYR A 537 -27.93 -37.87 51.49
CA TYR A 537 -26.60 -37.75 52.07
C TYR A 537 -26.59 -38.07 53.58
N ILE A 538 -27.61 -37.60 54.32
CA ILE A 538 -27.81 -37.93 55.74
C ILE A 538 -28.11 -39.44 55.89
N GLY A 539 -28.94 -40.02 55.02
CA GLY A 539 -29.22 -41.45 54.99
C GLY A 539 -27.96 -42.29 54.74
N VAL A 540 -27.11 -41.89 53.78
CA VAL A 540 -25.81 -42.53 53.51
C VAL A 540 -24.87 -42.39 54.70
N LEU A 541 -24.82 -41.24 55.37
CA LEU A 541 -24.03 -41.06 56.59
C LEU A 541 -24.53 -41.93 57.76
N ILE A 542 -25.84 -42.10 57.91
CA ILE A 542 -26.44 -43.01 58.90
C ILE A 542 -26.11 -44.48 58.56
N ILE A 543 -26.22 -44.88 57.29
CA ILE A 543 -25.83 -46.22 56.83
C ILE A 543 -24.33 -46.45 57.07
N LEU A 544 -23.47 -45.48 56.74
CA LEU A 544 -22.03 -45.55 56.98
C LEU A 544 -21.71 -45.66 58.48
N TYR A 545 -22.40 -44.87 59.32
CA TYR A 545 -22.29 -44.94 60.78
C TYR A 545 -22.74 -46.30 61.33
N ILE A 546 -23.81 -46.89 60.79
CA ILE A 546 -24.26 -48.24 61.13
C ILE A 546 -23.23 -49.29 60.68
N ILE A 547 -22.69 -49.21 59.45
CA ILE A 547 -21.63 -50.11 58.99
C ILE A 547 -20.40 -50.00 59.89
N ILE A 548 -19.96 -48.79 60.22
CA ILE A 548 -18.81 -48.57 61.11
C ILE A 548 -19.09 -49.15 62.51
N THR A 549 -20.23 -48.83 63.13
CA THR A 549 -20.50 -49.20 64.54
C THR A 549 -21.04 -50.61 64.75
N LYS A 550 -21.69 -51.21 63.75
CA LYS A 550 -22.35 -52.54 63.83
C LYS A 550 -21.68 -53.62 62.99
N ILE A 551 -20.77 -53.28 62.07
CA ILE A 551 -20.03 -54.25 61.27
C ILE A 551 -18.52 -54.10 61.51
N ILE A 552 -17.94 -52.94 61.25
CA ILE A 552 -16.48 -52.74 61.32
C ILE A 552 -15.95 -52.80 62.77
N ILE A 553 -16.55 -52.07 63.72
CA ILE A 553 -16.13 -52.12 65.13
C ILE A 553 -16.23 -53.54 65.75
N PRO A 554 -17.32 -54.31 65.58
CA PRO A 554 -17.34 -55.69 66.07
C PRO A 554 -16.38 -56.62 65.31
N LEU A 555 -16.19 -56.48 63.99
CA LEU A 555 -15.16 -57.25 63.27
C LEU A 555 -13.74 -56.97 63.80
N ILE A 556 -13.40 -55.69 64.05
CA ILE A 556 -12.12 -55.32 64.67
C ILE A 556 -12.00 -55.91 66.08
N ARG A 557 -13.07 -55.90 66.89
CA ARG A 557 -13.07 -56.56 68.20
C ARG A 557 -12.91 -58.09 68.11
N CYS A 558 -13.42 -58.73 67.08
CA CYS A 558 -13.24 -60.16 66.81
C CYS A 558 -11.86 -60.51 66.21
N TRP A 559 -11.12 -59.55 65.65
CA TRP A 559 -9.74 -59.74 65.16
C TRP A 559 -8.66 -59.36 66.20
N VAL A 560 -9.02 -58.65 67.27
CA VAL A 560 -8.07 -58.16 68.30
C VAL A 560 -8.04 -59.03 69.58
N CYS A 561 -8.83 -60.10 69.63
CA CYS A 561 -8.64 -61.22 70.58
C CYS A 561 -8.87 -62.55 69.82
N PRO A 562 -8.02 -63.57 69.99
CA PRO A 562 -7.44 -63.93 71.29
C PRO A 562 -5.91 -64.05 71.33
N MET A 563 -5.26 -63.26 72.20
CA MET A 563 -3.99 -63.60 72.87
C MET A 563 -3.75 -62.61 74.03
N SER A 564 -3.05 -63.05 75.08
CA SER A 564 -2.71 -62.29 76.31
C SER A 564 -3.76 -62.25 77.43
N PHE A 565 -4.06 -63.43 78.00
CA PHE A 565 -4.21 -63.53 79.46
C PHE A 565 -2.81 -63.55 80.10
N CYS A 566 -2.69 -63.09 81.36
CA CYS A 566 -1.42 -62.85 82.09
C CYS A 566 -0.56 -61.71 81.51
N PHE A 567 0.08 -60.83 82.29
CA PHE A 567 0.31 -60.83 83.74
C PHE A 567 -0.30 -59.60 84.47
N SER A 568 -0.58 -59.76 85.75
CA SER A 568 -0.96 -58.67 86.67
C SER A 568 0.19 -58.33 87.61
N PHE A 569 0.50 -57.04 87.80
CA PHE A 569 0.96 -56.37 89.05
C PHE A 569 0.93 -54.85 88.72
N SER A 570 0.16 -53.97 89.38
CA SER A 570 0.12 -53.60 90.81
C SER A 570 1.43 -52.97 91.29
N SER A 571 1.49 -51.76 91.86
CA SER A 571 0.47 -50.70 92.06
C SER A 571 1.13 -49.38 92.53
N SER A 572 0.33 -48.32 92.75
CA SER A 572 0.61 -47.20 93.71
C SER A 572 1.71 -46.17 93.33
N SER A 573 1.65 -44.88 93.71
CA SER A 573 0.53 -43.93 93.97
C SER A 573 1.09 -42.49 94.11
N LYS A 574 0.20 -41.47 94.16
CA LYS A 574 0.43 -40.05 94.58
C LYS A 574 1.30 -39.20 93.63
N SER A 575 0.95 -37.99 93.18
CA SER A 575 0.29 -36.78 93.77
C SER A 575 1.26 -35.74 94.33
N SER A 576 1.39 -34.58 93.65
CA SER A 576 1.05 -33.26 94.25
C SER A 576 1.23 -32.05 93.30
N LYS A 577 0.32 -31.06 93.44
CA LYS A 577 0.48 -29.57 93.43
C LYS A 577 1.38 -28.90 92.36
N ILE A 578 0.93 -27.91 91.55
CA ILE A 578 0.26 -26.59 91.77
C ILE A 578 1.24 -25.39 91.82
N SER A 579 0.83 -24.28 91.18
CA SER A 579 1.41 -22.92 91.15
C SER A 579 2.71 -22.70 90.33
N GLY A 580 2.91 -21.52 89.70
CA GLY A 580 1.93 -20.45 89.46
C GLY A 580 2.46 -19.15 88.81
N ALA A 581 1.51 -18.39 88.25
CA ALA A 581 1.39 -16.92 88.17
C ALA A 581 2.47 -16.03 87.47
N SER A 582 1.97 -15.11 86.62
CA SER A 582 2.25 -13.65 86.55
C SER A 582 3.70 -13.10 86.47
N GLU A 583 3.98 -11.95 85.83
CA GLU A 583 3.29 -11.11 84.83
C GLU A 583 4.22 -9.93 84.44
N ASN A 584 3.99 -9.30 83.27
CA ASN A 584 4.28 -7.86 83.01
C ASN A 584 5.77 -7.39 83.11
N LEU A 585 6.23 -6.22 82.63
CA LEU A 585 5.58 -5.05 82.01
C LEU A 585 6.59 -4.20 81.17
N ARG A 586 6.26 -3.82 79.92
CA ARG A 586 6.67 -2.53 79.25
C ARG A 586 8.20 -2.21 79.16
N ARG A 587 8.71 -1.11 78.56
CA ARG A 587 8.16 0.01 77.75
C ARG A 587 9.27 0.59 76.85
N SER A 588 8.94 0.98 75.61
CA SER A 588 9.35 2.28 75.04
C SER A 588 8.66 2.56 73.70
N SER A 589 8.29 3.82 73.49
CA SER A 589 7.92 4.40 72.19
C SER A 589 8.79 5.65 71.98
N PRO A 590 8.80 6.27 70.79
CA PRO A 590 7.83 7.35 70.57
C PRO A 590 7.21 7.38 69.16
N SER A 591 6.31 8.36 68.97
CA SER A 591 5.59 8.72 67.73
C SER A 591 6.21 10.04 67.16
N PRO A 592 5.58 10.97 66.36
CA PRO A 592 4.14 11.26 66.18
C PRO A 592 3.61 11.73 64.78
N HIS A 593 2.26 11.77 64.63
CA HIS A 593 1.46 12.65 63.74
C HIS A 593 1.61 12.50 62.18
N SER A 594 0.72 12.95 61.27
CA SER A 594 -0.58 13.69 61.23
C SER A 594 -1.16 13.59 59.77
N LYS A 595 -2.45 13.70 59.38
CA LYS A 595 -3.83 13.79 59.97
C LYS A 595 -4.85 13.70 58.78
N LYS A 596 -5.99 12.99 58.93
CA LYS A 596 -7.31 13.19 58.22
C LYS A 596 -7.37 13.01 56.67
N SER A 597 -8.51 12.77 56.00
CA SER A 597 -9.89 12.35 56.37
C SER A 597 -10.70 11.84 55.14
N GLU A 598 -11.87 11.21 55.37
CA GLU A 598 -13.01 11.03 54.43
C GLU A 598 -12.82 10.08 53.21
N SER A 599 -13.87 9.46 52.63
CA SER A 599 -15.31 9.31 52.99
C SER A 599 -15.89 7.97 52.46
N LEU A 600 -17.14 7.63 52.78
CA LEU A 600 -17.80 6.37 52.38
C LEU A 600 -19.35 6.51 52.34
N VAL A 601 -20.01 5.64 51.55
CA VAL A 601 -21.47 5.36 51.46
C VAL A 601 -22.34 6.27 50.55
N ARG A 602 -23.16 5.62 49.71
CA ARG A 602 -24.36 6.17 49.00
C ARG A 602 -25.63 5.76 49.75
N LEU A 603 -26.73 6.52 49.66
CA LEU A 603 -28.11 5.95 49.69
C LEU A 603 -29.23 6.93 49.25
N TYR A 604 -29.89 6.59 48.12
CA TYR A 604 -31.34 6.69 47.79
C TYR A 604 -32.14 8.02 47.74
N ARG A 605 -32.93 8.13 46.63
CA ARG A 605 -34.28 8.79 46.47
C ARG A 605 -34.39 10.33 46.55
N ASP A 606 -35.35 11.00 45.89
CA ASP A 606 -36.37 10.58 44.89
C ASP A 606 -36.90 11.80 44.06
N VAL A 607 -37.56 11.53 42.91
CA VAL A 607 -38.72 12.26 42.32
C VAL A 607 -38.58 13.64 41.57
N ASP A 608 -39.41 13.76 40.51
CA ASP A 608 -39.97 14.91 39.75
C ASP A 608 -39.20 15.84 38.77
N HIS A 609 -39.40 15.55 37.46
CA HIS A 609 -40.10 16.35 36.41
C HIS A 609 -39.60 17.71 35.81
N TYR A 610 -39.98 17.90 34.52
CA TYR A 610 -39.73 19.01 33.57
C TYR A 610 -38.25 19.29 33.18
N GLY A 611 -37.91 19.67 31.95
CA GLY A 611 -38.67 19.73 30.68
C GLY A 611 -38.03 20.69 29.64
N ALA A 612 -38.09 20.35 28.34
CA ALA A 612 -37.66 21.19 27.18
C ALA A 612 -36.13 21.49 27.11
N GLU A 613 -35.49 22.01 26.05
CA GLU A 613 -35.79 22.18 24.59
C GLU A 613 -34.49 22.56 23.83
N TYR A 614 -34.31 22.12 22.56
CA TYR A 614 -33.30 22.57 21.55
C TYR A 614 -31.79 22.55 21.96
N ILE A 615 -30.79 22.51 21.07
CA ILE A 615 -30.70 22.51 19.59
C ILE A 615 -30.03 21.21 19.14
#